data_AF-A0A177WAU5-F1
#
_entry.id   AF-A0A177WAU5-F1
#
_cell.length_a   1.000
_cell.length_b   1.000
_cell.length_c   1.000
_cell.angle_alpha   90.00
_cell.angle_beta   90.00
_cell.angle_gamma   90.00
#
_symmetry.space_group_name_H-M   'P 1'
#
loop_
_entity.id
_entity.type
_entity.pdbx_description
1 polymer ?
#
loop_
_entity_poly.entity_id
_entity_poly.type
_entity_poly.pdbx_seq_one_letter_code
_entity_poly.pdbx_strand_id
1 'polypeptide(L)'
;MKRNPRKVKWTKAFRRAAGKEMTVDSTLEFEKRRNIPVRYDRELMATTIKAMKRVQQIKSKRERVFFKQRMTGKKEREMAESLKSLHQNIELVDAPELKQKLMEHKLAETPIQKDMEIA
;
A
#
# COMPACT_ATOMS: atom_id res chain seq x y z
N MET A 1 -2.77 8.10 30.45
CA MET A 1 -1.56 8.09 29.58
C MET A 1 -1.75 9.08 28.43
N LYS A 2 -0.97 10.16 28.34
CA LYS A 2 -1.09 11.20 27.29
C LYS A 2 -0.27 10.80 26.03
N ARG A 3 -0.81 9.94 25.17
CA ARG A 3 -0.12 9.50 23.95
C ARG A 3 -0.37 10.46 22.78
N ASN A 4 0.66 10.75 22.00
CA ASN A 4 0.55 11.56 20.80
C ASN A 4 -0.11 10.78 19.65
N PRO A 5 -1.28 11.20 19.14
CA PRO A 5 -2.00 10.47 18.08
C PRO A 5 -1.18 10.36 16.78
N ARG A 6 -0.31 11.32 16.47
CA ARG A 6 0.59 11.25 15.30
C ARG A 6 1.70 10.21 15.42
N LYS A 7 1.88 9.58 16.59
CA LYS A 7 2.83 8.47 16.80
C LYS A 7 2.11 7.13 16.99
N VAL A 8 0.78 7.13 17.10
CA VAL A 8 -0.02 5.92 17.28
C VAL A 8 -0.47 5.38 15.91
N LYS A 9 0.14 4.27 15.48
CA LYS A 9 0.08 3.75 14.10
C LYS A 9 -1.33 3.46 13.54
N TRP A 10 -2.29 3.12 14.41
CA TRP A 10 -3.65 2.76 13.99
C TRP A 10 -4.56 3.99 13.76
N THR A 11 -4.16 5.17 14.22
CA THR A 11 -4.99 6.38 14.11
C THR A 11 -4.96 6.98 12.70
N LYS A 12 -6.04 7.66 12.31
CA LYS A 12 -6.10 8.45 11.08
C LYS A 12 -5.08 9.59 11.06
N ALA A 13 -4.80 10.20 12.21
CA ALA A 13 -3.79 11.27 12.33
C ALA A 13 -2.40 10.79 11.92
N PHE A 14 -1.96 9.62 12.42
CA PHE A 14 -0.72 8.99 11.99
C PHE A 14 -0.75 8.66 10.49
N ARG A 15 -1.85 8.04 10.02
CA ARG A 15 -1.96 7.58 8.62
C ARG A 15 -1.86 8.73 7.62
N ARG A 16 -2.52 9.86 7.90
CA ARG A 16 -2.42 11.09 7.09
C ARG A 16 -1.01 11.67 7.12
N ALA A 17 -0.40 11.81 8.30
CA ALA A 17 0.94 12.37 8.44
C ALA A 17 2.03 11.51 7.80
N ALA A 18 1.88 10.18 7.85
CA ALA A 18 2.83 9.21 7.29
C ALA A 18 2.53 8.84 5.81
N GLY A 19 1.65 9.57 5.12
CA GLY A 19 1.36 9.34 3.70
C GLY A 19 0.68 8.00 3.40
N LYS A 20 -0.04 7.40 4.36
CA LYS A 20 -0.77 6.14 4.17
C LYS A 20 -2.18 6.34 3.58
N GLU A 21 -2.63 7.58 3.51
CA GLU A 21 -3.92 7.99 2.96
C GLU A 21 -3.75 9.23 2.10
N MET A 22 -4.67 9.41 1.16
CA MET A 22 -4.72 10.59 0.31
C MET A 22 -5.13 11.81 1.15
N THR A 23 -4.29 12.84 1.18
CA THR A 23 -4.49 14.05 2.01
C THR A 23 -4.74 15.32 1.20
N VAL A 24 -4.21 15.42 -0.02
CA VAL A 24 -4.34 16.59 -0.89
C VAL A 24 -5.22 16.21 -2.07
N ASP A 25 -6.54 16.39 -1.92
CA ASP A 25 -7.51 16.10 -2.96
C ASP A 25 -8.71 17.03 -2.91
N SER A 26 -9.19 17.44 -4.09
CA SER A 26 -10.31 18.37 -4.22
C SER A 26 -11.63 17.86 -3.64
N THR A 27 -11.82 16.54 -3.50
CA THR A 27 -13.03 15.97 -2.90
C THR A 27 -13.13 16.26 -1.39
N LEU A 28 -12.01 16.51 -0.72
CA LEU A 28 -11.99 16.79 0.73
C LEU A 28 -12.49 18.21 1.05
N GLU A 29 -12.38 19.14 0.11
CA GLU A 29 -12.84 20.53 0.27
C GLU A 29 -14.36 20.66 0.41
N PHE A 30 -15.13 19.64 0.02
CA PHE A 30 -16.59 19.63 0.18
C PHE A 30 -17.03 19.43 1.63
N GLU A 31 -16.17 18.84 2.48
CA GLU A 31 -16.46 18.57 3.90
C GLU A 31 -16.18 19.78 4.82
N LYS A 32 -15.83 20.95 4.25
CA LYS A 32 -15.49 22.13 5.06
C LYS A 32 -16.67 22.65 5.88
N ARG A 33 -16.38 23.04 7.11
CA ARG A 33 -17.35 23.69 8.00
C ARG A 33 -17.80 25.02 7.39
N ARG A 34 -19.11 25.23 7.30
CA ARG A 34 -19.70 26.51 6.90
C ARG A 34 -20.14 27.25 8.16
N ASN A 35 -19.62 28.45 8.35
CA ASN A 35 -19.93 29.28 9.52
C ASN A 35 -21.13 30.22 9.30
N ILE A 36 -21.65 30.28 8.06
CA ILE A 36 -22.81 31.08 7.69
C ILE A 36 -23.92 30.13 7.25
N PRO A 37 -25.10 30.16 7.88
CA PRO A 37 -26.24 29.37 7.45
C PRO A 37 -26.84 29.96 6.17
N VAL A 38 -27.42 29.10 5.35
CA VAL A 38 -28.19 29.48 4.16
C VAL A 38 -29.66 29.16 4.42
N ARG A 39 -30.58 29.98 3.90
CA ARG A 39 -32.01 29.67 3.96
C ARG A 39 -32.30 28.35 3.25
N TYR A 40 -33.29 27.62 3.75
CA TYR A 40 -33.71 26.39 3.11
C TYR A 40 -34.23 26.66 1.69
N ASP A 41 -33.70 25.90 0.74
CA ASP A 41 -34.17 25.84 -0.64
C ASP A 41 -34.19 24.35 -1.03
N ARG A 42 -35.34 23.89 -1.54
CA ARG A 42 -35.57 22.50 -1.91
C ARG A 42 -34.71 22.06 -3.09
N GLU A 43 -34.51 22.93 -4.07
CA GLU A 43 -33.69 22.63 -5.26
C GLU A 43 -32.21 22.54 -4.87
N LEU A 44 -31.75 23.47 -4.03
CA LEU A 44 -30.40 23.42 -3.46
C LEU A 44 -30.16 22.13 -2.66
N MET A 45 -31.11 21.72 -1.83
CA MET A 45 -30.97 20.50 -1.03
C MET A 45 -30.93 19.25 -1.91
N ALA A 46 -31.81 19.15 -2.91
CA ALA A 46 -31.87 18.02 -3.83
C ALA A 46 -30.58 17.87 -4.66
N THR A 47 -30.06 18.99 -5.19
CA THR A 47 -28.80 19.02 -5.93
C THR A 47 -27.61 18.66 -5.05
N THR A 48 -27.59 19.15 -3.79
CA THR A 48 -26.54 18.83 -2.81
C THR A 48 -26.50 17.34 -2.49
N ILE A 49 -27.66 16.70 -2.26
CA ILE A 49 -27.73 15.25 -1.99
C ILE A 49 -27.17 14.44 -3.17
N LYS A 50 -27.52 14.82 -4.40
CA LYS A 50 -27.00 14.17 -5.61
C LYS A 50 -25.49 14.38 -5.74
N ALA A 51 -25.00 15.59 -5.50
CA ALA A 51 -23.58 15.92 -5.55
C ALA A 51 -22.77 15.15 -4.49
N MET A 52 -23.26 15.03 -3.25
CA MET A 52 -22.61 14.28 -2.18
C MET A 52 -22.36 12.82 -2.57
N LYS A 53 -23.36 12.15 -3.15
CA LYS A 53 -23.21 10.76 -3.65
C LYS A 53 -22.12 10.67 -4.71
N ARG A 54 -22.09 11.61 -5.66
CA ARG A 54 -21.10 11.63 -6.74
C ARG A 54 -19.68 11.90 -6.22
N VAL A 55 -19.52 12.86 -5.31
CA VAL A 55 -18.23 13.20 -4.68
C VAL A 55 -17.69 11.98 -3.93
N GLN A 56 -18.54 11.28 -3.17
CA GLN A 56 -18.11 10.09 -2.44
C GLN A 56 -17.60 8.97 -3.37
N GLN A 57 -18.29 8.73 -4.50
CA GLN A 57 -17.83 7.76 -5.49
C GLN A 57 -16.46 8.13 -6.08
N ILE A 58 -16.23 9.42 -6.36
CA ILE A 58 -14.94 9.90 -6.88
C ILE A 58 -13.85 9.73 -5.81
N LYS A 59 -14.14 10.12 -4.57
CA LYS A 59 -13.22 9.97 -3.42
C LYS A 59 -12.78 8.52 -3.25
N SER A 60 -13.72 7.57 -3.19
CA SER A 60 -13.39 6.14 -3.06
C SER A 60 -12.58 5.60 -4.24
N LYS A 61 -12.85 6.05 -5.47
CA LYS A 61 -12.05 5.68 -6.64
C LYS A 61 -10.62 6.19 -6.54
N ARG A 62 -10.43 7.46 -6.16
CA ARG A 62 -9.09 8.07 -6.01
C ARG A 62 -8.31 7.45 -4.85
N GLU A 63 -8.95 7.20 -3.71
CA GLU A 63 -8.34 6.48 -2.58
C GLU A 63 -7.87 5.07 -2.99
N ARG A 64 -8.65 4.36 -3.81
CA ARG A 64 -8.25 3.05 -4.35
C ARG A 64 -7.03 3.15 -5.25
N VAL A 65 -6.96 4.16 -6.11
CA VAL A 65 -5.79 4.40 -6.98
C VAL A 65 -4.56 4.73 -6.13
N PHE A 66 -4.68 5.59 -5.14
CA PHE A 66 -3.61 5.92 -4.19
C PHE A 66 -3.10 4.66 -3.48
N PHE A 67 -3.99 3.79 -3.01
CA PHE A 67 -3.61 2.53 -2.40
C PHE A 67 -2.83 1.62 -3.36
N LYS A 68 -3.30 1.49 -4.61
CA LYS A 68 -2.62 0.69 -5.64
C LYS A 68 -1.21 1.22 -5.88
N GLN A 69 -1.05 2.52 -6.10
CA GLN A 69 0.24 3.17 -6.29
C GLN A 69 1.17 2.98 -5.07
N ARG A 70 0.63 3.03 -3.85
CA ARG A 70 1.43 2.78 -2.64
C ARG A 70 1.88 1.31 -2.51
N MET A 71 1.15 0.37 -3.10
CA MET A 71 1.43 -1.06 -3.03
C MET A 71 2.21 -1.59 -4.24
N THR A 72 2.53 -0.75 -5.22
CA THR A 72 3.36 -1.18 -6.36
C THR A 72 4.72 -1.67 -5.87
N GLY A 73 5.21 -2.77 -6.46
CA GLY A 73 6.49 -3.39 -6.08
C GLY A 73 6.45 -4.26 -4.83
N LYS A 74 5.35 -4.27 -4.04
CA LYS A 74 5.23 -5.18 -2.87
C LYS A 74 5.30 -6.64 -3.30
N LYS A 75 4.62 -7.01 -4.40
CA LYS A 75 4.59 -8.38 -4.91
C LYS A 75 5.97 -8.87 -5.33
N GLU A 76 6.77 -8.03 -5.96
CA GLU A 76 8.14 -8.37 -6.37
C GLU A 76 9.05 -8.60 -5.16
N ARG A 77 8.94 -7.73 -4.14
CA ARG A 77 9.65 -7.91 -2.86
C ARG A 77 9.23 -9.19 -2.15
N GLU A 78 7.93 -9.46 -2.07
CA GLU A 78 7.41 -10.69 -1.48
C GLU A 78 7.90 -11.94 -2.23
N MET A 79 7.96 -11.88 -3.56
CA MET A 79 8.50 -12.97 -4.37
C MET A 79 10.00 -13.18 -4.11
N ALA A 80 10.80 -12.12 -4.08
CA ALA A 80 12.22 -12.19 -3.78
C ALA A 80 12.49 -12.71 -2.35
N GLU A 81 11.71 -12.26 -1.36
CA GLU A 81 11.78 -12.76 0.01
C GLU A 81 11.37 -14.24 0.09
N SER A 82 10.35 -14.64 -0.65
CA SER A 82 9.89 -16.04 -0.71
C SER A 82 10.96 -16.94 -1.34
N LEU A 83 11.56 -16.53 -2.46
CA LEU A 83 12.67 -17.23 -3.10
C LEU A 83 13.85 -17.37 -2.13
N LYS A 84 14.26 -16.26 -1.49
CA LYS A 84 15.32 -16.29 -0.46
C LYS A 84 14.99 -17.27 0.67
N SER A 85 13.74 -17.31 1.10
CA SER A 85 13.28 -18.19 2.18
C SER A 85 13.32 -19.67 1.75
N LEU A 86 12.97 -19.97 0.50
CA LEU A 86 13.10 -21.32 -0.07
C LEU A 86 14.58 -21.75 -0.14
N HIS A 87 15.49 -20.88 -0.60
CA HIS A 87 16.92 -21.20 -0.69
C HIS A 87 17.59 -21.45 0.67
N GLN A 88 17.09 -20.80 1.73
CA GLN A 88 17.57 -20.99 3.10
C GLN A 88 16.99 -22.26 3.74
N ASN A 89 15.71 -22.56 3.48
CA ASN A 89 14.98 -23.64 4.15
C ASN A 89 14.67 -24.82 3.21
N ILE A 90 15.60 -25.15 2.30
CA ILE A 90 15.45 -26.26 1.33
C ILE A 90 15.18 -27.60 2.03
N GLU A 91 15.69 -27.77 3.25
CA GLU A 91 15.56 -29.01 4.01
C GLU A 91 14.14 -29.30 4.48
N LEU A 92 13.30 -28.27 4.65
CA LEU A 92 11.90 -28.40 5.07
C LEU A 92 10.97 -28.86 3.95
N VAL A 93 11.49 -29.04 2.73
CA VAL A 93 10.71 -29.51 1.58
C VAL A 93 10.69 -31.04 1.59
N ASP A 94 9.54 -31.63 1.91
CA ASP A 94 9.34 -33.09 1.98
C ASP A 94 9.45 -33.79 0.62
N ALA A 95 9.11 -33.08 -0.47
CA ALA A 95 9.13 -33.65 -1.82
C ALA A 95 10.57 -33.66 -2.40
N PRO A 96 11.16 -34.84 -2.66
CA PRO A 96 12.56 -34.95 -3.08
C PRO A 96 12.84 -34.33 -4.46
N GLU A 97 11.88 -34.43 -5.39
CA GLU A 97 12.00 -33.85 -6.74
C GLU A 97 12.05 -32.32 -6.73
N LEU A 98 11.23 -31.67 -5.90
CA LEU A 98 11.27 -30.22 -5.73
C LEU A 98 12.56 -29.78 -5.05
N LYS A 99 13.05 -30.57 -4.09
CA LYS A 99 14.29 -30.29 -3.37
C LYS A 99 15.50 -30.28 -4.32
N GLN A 100 15.58 -31.25 -5.23
CA GLN A 100 16.61 -31.31 -6.27
C GLN A 100 16.57 -30.08 -7.18
N LYS A 101 15.39 -29.73 -7.70
CA LYS A 101 15.22 -28.54 -8.56
C LYS A 101 15.60 -27.23 -7.85
N LEU A 102 15.27 -27.10 -6.57
CA LEU A 102 15.62 -25.92 -5.76
C LEU A 102 17.13 -25.84 -5.48
N MET A 103 17.80 -26.97 -5.28
CA MET A 103 19.26 -27.04 -5.14
C MET A 103 19.96 -26.65 -6.44
N GLU A 104 19.51 -27.17 -7.58
CA GLU A 104 20.03 -26.80 -8.91
C GLU A 104 19.88 -25.29 -9.17
N HIS A 105 18.70 -24.73 -8.87
CA HIS A 105 18.45 -23.30 -9.02
C HIS A 105 19.36 -22.46 -8.11
N LYS A 106 19.63 -22.93 -6.89
CA LYS A 106 20.55 -22.27 -5.94
C LYS A 106 22.00 -22.28 -6.45
N LEU A 107 22.47 -23.40 -6.99
CA LEU A 107 23.80 -23.55 -7.59
C LEU A 107 23.98 -22.69 -8.84
N ALA A 108 22.92 -22.52 -9.65
CA ALA A 108 22.94 -21.66 -10.83
C ALA A 108 22.96 -20.16 -10.50
N GLU A 109 22.32 -19.75 -9.39
CA GLU A 109 22.29 -18.35 -8.96
C GLU A 109 23.55 -17.88 -8.22
N THR A 110 24.32 -18.79 -7.61
CA THR A 110 25.60 -18.43 -7.00
C THR A 110 26.59 -18.01 -8.09
N PRO A 111 27.02 -16.73 -8.16
CA PRO A 111 28.00 -16.33 -9.15
C PRO A 111 29.31 -17.06 -8.86
N ILE A 112 29.79 -17.80 -9.86
CA ILE A 112 31.12 -18.42 -9.85
C ILE A 112 32.11 -17.29 -9.56
N GLN A 113 32.76 -17.34 -8.40
CA GLN A 113 33.87 -16.45 -8.08
C GLN A 113 34.88 -16.61 -9.22
N LYS A 114 34.99 -15.61 -10.09
CA LYS A 114 36.16 -15.50 -10.97
C LYS A 114 37.30 -15.09 -10.06
N ASP A 115 38.04 -16.08 -9.59
CA ASP A 115 39.35 -15.89 -9.02
C ASP A 115 40.22 -15.23 -10.10
N MET A 116 40.22 -13.89 -10.12
CA MET A 116 41.30 -13.14 -10.73
C MET A 116 42.49 -13.23 -9.78
N GLU A 117 43.21 -14.35 -9.86
CA GLU A 117 44.63 -14.37 -9.48
C GLU A 117 45.35 -13.38 -10.39
N ILE A 118 45.64 -12.18 -9.87
CA ILE A 118 46.58 -11.25 -10.47
C ILE A 118 47.96 -11.66 -9.95
N ALA A 119 48.74 -12.28 -10.84
CA ALA A 119 50.18 -12.46 -10.71
C ALA A 119 50.93 -11.13 -10.95
#